data_AF-A0AB39BXV8-F1
#
_entry.id   AF-A0AB39BXV8-F1
#
_cell.length_a   1.000
_cell.length_b   1.000
_cell.length_c   1.000
_cell.angle_alpha   90.00
_cell.angle_beta   90.00
_cell.angle_gamma   90.00
#
_symmetry.space_group_name_H-M   'P 1'
#
loop_
_entity.id
_entity.type
_entity.pdbx_description
1 polymer ?
#
loop_
_entity_poly.entity_id
_entity_poly.type
_entity_poly.pdbx_seq_one_letter_code
_entity_poly.pdbx_strand_id
1 'polypeptide(L)'
;MKKLLHVLIVCVTVLTLISCATAEGSGGNNTDYEGTKKMMVDMLKTDEGKQAIQEIMNEEEMRHELVMDNAYVKETIQETLTSEQGRAFWQEVMKDPEFAKTFAESMQTENEKMLKGLMKDPEYQGMMITVLQNPEMEDTVLEVMKSKEYRQQVMTIMSEAFESPYFTAKISEILSGVAEKQMKKQDPAAAEEEQKKQEEDQQQEGGNSGGGGGQQSGG
;
A
#
# COMPACT_ATOMS: atom_id res chain seq x y z
N MET A 1 -50.17 -74.87 62.15
CA MET A 1 -50.18 -73.46 62.63
C MET A 1 -49.04 -73.12 63.60
N LYS A 2 -48.56 -74.03 64.47
CA LYS A 2 -47.45 -73.72 65.41
C LYS A 2 -46.08 -73.45 64.73
N LYS A 3 -45.75 -74.12 63.62
CA LYS A 3 -44.47 -73.93 62.90
C LYS A 3 -44.38 -72.59 62.14
N LEU A 4 -45.49 -72.08 61.61
CA LEU A 4 -45.55 -70.76 60.94
C LEU A 4 -45.43 -69.60 61.94
N LEU A 5 -46.01 -69.77 63.13
CA LEU A 5 -45.89 -68.82 64.25
C LEU A 5 -44.45 -68.72 64.77
N HIS A 6 -43.72 -69.84 64.83
CA HIS A 6 -42.31 -69.83 65.27
C HIS A 6 -41.40 -69.15 64.24
N VAL A 7 -41.64 -69.33 62.93
CA VAL A 7 -40.88 -68.64 61.88
C VAL A 7 -41.14 -67.12 61.92
N LEU A 8 -42.38 -66.70 62.20
CA LEU A 8 -42.73 -65.28 62.31
C LEU A 8 -42.12 -64.62 63.55
N ILE A 9 -42.08 -65.32 64.69
CA ILE A 9 -41.45 -64.84 65.94
C ILE A 9 -39.92 -64.71 65.79
N VAL A 10 -39.26 -65.64 65.09
CA VAL A 10 -37.82 -65.60 64.83
C VAL A 10 -37.47 -64.46 63.86
N CYS A 11 -38.31 -64.19 62.86
CA CYS A 11 -38.09 -63.10 61.90
C CYS A 11 -38.22 -61.71 62.55
N VAL A 12 -39.16 -61.54 63.49
CA VAL A 12 -39.36 -60.30 64.24
C VAL A 12 -38.22 -60.03 65.23
N THR A 13 -37.65 -61.07 65.85
CA THR A 13 -36.52 -60.91 66.78
C THR A 13 -35.21 -60.55 66.07
N VAL A 14 -34.98 -61.04 64.84
CA VAL A 14 -33.81 -60.67 64.03
C VAL A 14 -33.86 -59.19 63.58
N LEU A 15 -35.04 -58.64 63.30
CA LEU A 15 -35.20 -57.23 62.90
C LEU A 15 -34.91 -56.24 64.05
N THR A 16 -35.12 -56.63 65.31
CA THR A 16 -34.85 -55.76 66.46
C THR A 16 -33.37 -55.64 66.84
N LEU A 17 -32.51 -56.55 66.35
CA LEU A 17 -31.07 -56.54 66.67
C LEU A 17 -30.24 -55.60 65.78
N ILE A 18 -30.82 -55.04 64.70
CA ILE A 18 -30.16 -54.06 63.82
C ILE A 18 -30.40 -52.61 64.32
N SER A 19 -31.23 -52.41 65.34
CA SER A 19 -31.59 -51.08 65.88
C SER A 19 -30.80 -50.65 67.12
N CYS A 20 -29.67 -51.30 67.42
CA CYS A 20 -28.79 -50.90 68.52
C CYS A 20 -27.38 -50.54 68.03
N ALA A 21 -27.31 -49.59 67.10
CA ALA A 21 -26.13 -48.78 66.86
C ALA A 21 -26.53 -47.31 67.04
N THR A 22 -26.13 -46.77 68.19
CA THR A 22 -26.09 -45.38 68.64
C THR A 22 -26.62 -44.31 67.68
N ALA A 23 -27.74 -43.72 68.07
CA ALA A 23 -28.14 -42.38 67.68
C ALA A 23 -27.24 -41.35 68.38
N GLU A 24 -26.35 -40.71 67.62
CA GLU A 24 -26.00 -39.31 67.83
C GLU A 24 -26.57 -38.51 66.65
N GLY A 25 -27.26 -37.41 66.96
CA GLY A 25 -27.38 -36.29 66.02
C GLY A 25 -28.46 -36.38 64.96
N SER A 26 -29.70 -36.15 65.39
CA SER A 26 -30.77 -35.66 64.52
C SER A 26 -30.43 -34.26 63.97
N GLY A 27 -30.52 -34.07 62.65
CA GLY A 27 -30.75 -32.77 62.01
C GLY A 27 -29.51 -32.02 61.51
N GLY A 28 -29.31 -31.96 60.18
CA GLY A 28 -28.37 -31.00 59.59
C GLY A 28 -27.72 -31.36 58.26
N ASN A 29 -28.40 -32.01 57.31
CA ASN A 29 -27.78 -32.32 56.00
C ASN A 29 -27.48 -31.08 55.11
N ASN A 30 -27.77 -29.86 55.61
CA ASN A 30 -27.36 -28.58 55.02
C ASN A 30 -26.28 -27.85 55.84
N THR A 31 -25.96 -28.29 57.06
CA THR A 31 -24.99 -27.61 57.94
C THR A 31 -23.55 -28.06 57.62
N ASP A 32 -23.36 -29.33 57.28
CA ASP A 32 -22.05 -29.86 56.87
C ASP A 32 -21.66 -29.50 55.43
N TYR A 33 -22.63 -29.18 54.57
CA TYR A 33 -22.32 -28.74 53.20
C TYR A 33 -21.64 -27.37 53.18
N GLU A 34 -22.16 -26.41 53.94
CA GLU A 34 -21.52 -25.09 54.10
C GLU A 34 -20.19 -25.18 54.85
N GLY A 35 -20.07 -26.09 55.83
CA GLY A 35 -18.81 -26.40 56.51
C GLY A 35 -17.75 -26.99 55.57
N THR A 36 -18.13 -27.98 54.77
CA THR A 36 -17.25 -28.64 53.79
C THR A 36 -16.87 -27.70 52.65
N LYS A 37 -17.81 -26.89 52.16
CA LYS A 37 -17.57 -25.84 51.17
C LYS A 37 -16.59 -24.79 51.68
N LYS A 38 -16.77 -24.34 52.92
CA LYS A 38 -15.84 -23.39 53.56
C LYS A 38 -14.46 -24.01 53.73
N MET A 39 -14.38 -25.25 54.18
CA MET A 39 -13.12 -25.99 54.30
C MET A 39 -12.41 -26.16 52.93
N MET A 40 -13.14 -26.47 51.86
CA MET A 40 -12.59 -26.59 50.51
C MET A 40 -12.11 -25.23 49.97
N VAL A 41 -12.90 -24.16 50.16
CA VAL A 41 -12.50 -22.80 49.77
C VAL A 41 -11.28 -22.33 50.57
N ASP A 42 -11.21 -22.67 51.85
CA ASP A 42 -10.07 -22.34 52.71
C ASP A 42 -8.83 -23.14 52.29
N MET A 43 -8.97 -24.43 51.93
CA MET A 43 -7.88 -25.26 51.38
C MET A 43 -7.34 -24.73 50.04
N LEU A 44 -8.21 -24.27 49.14
CA LEU A 44 -7.78 -23.60 47.89
C LEU A 44 -7.08 -22.26 48.14
N LYS A 45 -7.40 -21.59 49.25
CA LYS A 45 -6.80 -20.30 49.63
C LYS A 45 -5.52 -20.44 50.47
N THR A 46 -5.24 -21.61 51.03
CA THR A 46 -3.98 -21.82 51.76
C THR A 46 -2.80 -21.73 50.80
N ASP A 47 -1.62 -21.56 51.37
CA ASP A 47 -0.40 -21.42 50.58
C ASP A 47 -0.08 -22.72 49.83
N GLU A 48 -0.42 -23.88 50.40
CA GLU A 48 -0.30 -25.18 49.73
C GLU A 48 -1.29 -25.31 48.55
N GLY A 49 -2.54 -24.83 48.71
CA GLY A 49 -3.52 -24.82 47.62
C GLY A 49 -3.10 -23.91 46.46
N LYS A 50 -2.57 -22.72 46.77
CA LYS A 50 -2.00 -21.81 45.77
C LYS A 50 -0.76 -22.40 45.10
N GLN A 51 0.13 -23.05 45.87
CA GLN A 51 1.32 -23.71 45.32
C GLN A 51 0.94 -24.86 44.38
N ALA A 52 -0.01 -25.71 44.76
CA ALA A 52 -0.49 -26.80 43.92
C ALA A 52 -1.12 -26.27 42.61
N ILE A 53 -1.92 -25.20 42.68
CA ILE A 53 -2.46 -24.54 41.47
C ILE A 53 -1.32 -23.94 40.64
N GLN A 54 -0.33 -23.31 41.25
CA GLN A 54 0.83 -22.77 40.54
C GLN A 54 1.65 -23.86 39.86
N GLU A 55 1.85 -25.01 40.49
CA GLU A 55 2.53 -26.17 39.92
C GLU A 55 1.77 -26.69 38.69
N ILE A 56 0.45 -26.87 38.80
CA ILE A 56 -0.41 -27.28 37.68
C ILE A 56 -0.43 -26.22 36.56
N MET A 57 -0.48 -24.93 36.91
CA MET A 57 -0.38 -23.83 35.93
C MET A 57 1.00 -23.70 35.30
N ASN A 58 2.04 -24.32 35.86
CA ASN A 58 3.35 -24.36 35.24
C ASN A 58 3.50 -25.54 34.27
N GLU A 59 2.56 -26.49 34.27
CA GLU A 59 2.52 -27.59 33.31
C GLU A 59 2.17 -27.05 31.91
N GLU A 60 2.95 -27.46 30.91
CA GLU A 60 2.88 -26.94 29.54
C GLU A 60 1.51 -27.19 28.89
N GLU A 61 0.92 -28.35 29.15
CA GLU A 61 -0.41 -28.75 28.65
C GLU A 61 -1.53 -27.85 29.20
N MET A 62 -1.50 -27.55 30.50
CA MET A 62 -2.46 -26.66 31.15
C MET A 62 -2.30 -25.20 30.72
N ARG A 63 -1.06 -24.72 30.51
CA ARG A 63 -0.80 -23.37 30.00
C ARG A 63 -1.31 -23.19 28.58
N HIS A 64 -1.11 -24.20 27.74
CA HIS A 64 -1.54 -24.14 26.34
C HIS A 64 -3.07 -24.01 26.24
N GLU A 65 -3.80 -24.86 26.96
CA GLU A 65 -5.27 -24.85 26.97
C GLU A 65 -5.84 -23.54 27.53
N LEU A 66 -5.28 -23.04 28.63
CA LEU A 66 -5.76 -21.81 29.29
C LEU A 66 -5.49 -20.54 28.48
N VAL A 67 -4.37 -20.48 27.74
CA VAL A 67 -3.96 -19.29 26.97
C VAL A 67 -4.65 -19.24 25.60
N MET A 68 -4.93 -20.39 24.97
CA MET A 68 -5.49 -20.43 23.62
C MET A 68 -7.02 -20.29 23.57
N ASP A 69 -7.75 -20.75 24.59
CA ASP A 69 -9.23 -20.72 24.60
C ASP A 69 -9.82 -19.40 25.14
N ASN A 70 -8.98 -18.43 25.50
CA ASN A 70 -9.49 -17.24 26.19
C ASN A 70 -9.87 -16.13 25.20
N ALA A 71 -11.16 -15.84 25.08
CA ALA A 71 -11.67 -14.65 24.39
C ALA A 71 -10.96 -13.37 24.85
N TYR A 72 -10.55 -13.31 26.12
CA TYR A 72 -9.75 -12.23 26.69
C TYR A 72 -8.36 -12.08 26.02
N VAL A 73 -7.68 -13.17 25.66
CA VAL A 73 -6.38 -13.12 24.98
C VAL A 73 -6.55 -12.55 23.58
N LYS A 74 -7.57 -12.99 22.85
CA LYS A 74 -7.90 -12.45 21.52
C LYS A 74 -8.27 -10.97 21.59
N GLU A 75 -9.13 -10.60 22.53
CA GLU A 75 -9.54 -9.20 22.75
C GLU A 75 -8.32 -8.34 23.13
N THR A 76 -7.50 -8.79 24.07
CA THR A 76 -6.27 -8.08 24.48
C THR A 76 -5.30 -7.91 23.32
N ILE A 77 -5.09 -8.93 22.48
CA ILE A 77 -4.23 -8.82 21.28
C ILE A 77 -4.82 -7.80 20.30
N GLN A 78 -6.13 -7.88 20.04
CA GLN A 78 -6.79 -6.95 19.12
C GLN A 78 -6.70 -5.51 19.64
N GLU A 79 -7.05 -5.28 20.91
CA GLU A 79 -6.96 -3.98 21.55
C GLU A 79 -5.52 -3.45 21.54
N THR A 80 -4.55 -4.29 21.91
CA THR A 80 -3.14 -3.89 21.93
C THR A 80 -2.64 -3.52 20.54
N LEU A 81 -2.93 -4.33 19.51
CA LEU A 81 -2.47 -4.08 18.14
C LEU A 81 -3.18 -2.90 17.47
N THR A 82 -4.42 -2.62 17.84
CA THR A 82 -5.20 -1.49 17.29
C THR A 82 -5.05 -0.21 18.12
N SER A 83 -4.45 -0.29 19.31
CA SER A 83 -4.18 0.86 20.16
C SER A 83 -3.12 1.79 19.59
N GLU A 84 -3.11 3.03 20.08
CA GLU A 84 -2.07 4.01 19.81
C GLU A 84 -0.69 3.54 20.28
N GLN A 85 -0.63 2.80 21.38
CA GLN A 85 0.59 2.21 21.91
C GLN A 85 1.14 1.12 20.97
N GLY A 86 0.25 0.28 20.41
CA GLY A 86 0.63 -0.70 19.39
C GLY A 86 1.17 -0.04 18.13
N ARG A 87 0.52 1.04 17.65
CA ARG A 87 1.00 1.82 16.52
C ARG A 87 2.39 2.43 16.79
N ALA A 88 2.59 3.01 17.97
CA ALA A 88 3.89 3.55 18.37
C ALA A 88 4.97 2.46 18.45
N PHE A 89 4.64 1.29 19.01
CA PHE A 89 5.55 0.15 19.04
C PHE A 89 6.00 -0.25 17.63
N TRP A 90 5.07 -0.41 16.68
CA TRP A 90 5.42 -0.73 15.30
C TRP A 90 6.24 0.36 14.63
N GLN A 91 5.96 1.63 14.89
CA GLN A 91 6.76 2.74 14.37
C GLN A 91 8.21 2.73 14.90
N GLU A 92 8.42 2.40 16.18
CA GLU A 92 9.77 2.30 16.74
C GLU A 92 10.50 1.05 16.25
N VAL A 93 9.84 -0.10 16.23
CA VAL A 93 10.44 -1.36 15.76
C VAL A 93 10.81 -1.31 14.28
N MET A 94 10.02 -0.64 13.44
CA MET A 94 10.34 -0.45 12.02
C MET A 94 11.55 0.46 11.77
N LYS A 95 12.02 1.21 12.78
CA LYS A 95 13.28 1.98 12.67
C LYS A 95 14.51 1.10 12.90
N ASP A 96 14.35 -0.09 13.50
CA ASP A 96 15.44 -1.06 13.64
C ASP A 96 15.77 -1.63 12.25
N PRO A 97 17.02 -1.44 11.75
CA PRO A 97 17.42 -1.93 10.43
C PRO A 97 17.37 -3.45 10.28
N GLU A 98 17.64 -4.21 11.35
CA GLU A 98 17.61 -5.68 11.31
C GLU A 98 16.17 -6.16 11.17
N PHE A 99 15.28 -5.60 11.98
CA PHE A 99 13.85 -5.88 11.89
C PHE A 99 13.29 -5.48 10.52
N ALA A 100 13.54 -4.24 10.09
CA ALA A 100 13.05 -3.71 8.82
C ALA A 100 13.55 -4.54 7.63
N LYS A 101 14.81 -5.01 7.67
CA LYS A 101 15.36 -5.89 6.65
C LYS A 101 14.62 -7.24 6.61
N THR A 102 14.51 -7.94 7.74
CA THR A 102 13.81 -9.24 7.79
C THR A 102 12.35 -9.10 7.38
N PHE A 103 11.69 -8.03 7.80
CA PHE A 103 10.32 -7.73 7.40
C PHE A 103 10.21 -7.49 5.88
N ALA A 104 11.08 -6.65 5.31
CA ALA A 104 11.10 -6.39 3.87
C ALA A 104 11.42 -7.64 3.05
N GLU A 105 12.37 -8.47 3.50
CA GLU A 105 12.70 -9.76 2.87
C GLU A 105 11.50 -10.71 2.89
N SER A 106 10.77 -10.79 4.00
CA SER A 106 9.56 -11.61 4.10
C SER A 106 8.46 -11.19 3.12
N MET A 107 8.37 -9.90 2.82
CA MET A 107 7.38 -9.33 1.90
C MET A 107 7.86 -9.24 0.45
N GLN A 108 9.14 -9.50 0.18
CA GLN A 108 9.77 -9.21 -1.10
C GLN A 108 9.02 -9.81 -2.29
N THR A 109 8.68 -11.10 -2.21
CA THR A 109 8.01 -11.84 -3.29
C THR A 109 6.64 -11.27 -3.63
N GLU A 110 5.80 -11.02 -2.62
CA GLU A 110 4.45 -10.47 -2.84
C GLU A 110 4.52 -9.00 -3.27
N ASN A 111 5.46 -8.22 -2.72
CA ASN A 111 5.68 -6.84 -3.13
C ASN A 111 6.15 -6.74 -4.59
N GLU A 112 7.08 -7.62 -5.03
CA GLU A 112 7.51 -7.70 -6.43
C GLU A 112 6.35 -8.06 -7.35
N LYS A 113 5.53 -9.04 -6.96
CA LYS A 113 4.35 -9.46 -7.71
C LYS A 113 3.33 -8.32 -7.82
N MET A 114 3.09 -7.58 -6.73
CA MET A 114 2.23 -6.40 -6.72
C MET A 114 2.78 -5.34 -7.68
N LEU A 115 4.07 -4.98 -7.57
CA LEU A 115 4.70 -3.98 -8.44
C LEU A 115 4.63 -4.38 -9.93
N LYS A 116 4.91 -5.64 -10.27
CA LYS A 116 4.75 -6.15 -11.64
C LYS A 116 3.30 -6.10 -12.13
N GLY A 117 2.35 -6.30 -11.23
CA GLY A 117 0.92 -6.14 -11.51
C GLY A 117 0.57 -4.68 -11.80
N LEU A 118 0.99 -3.76 -10.93
CA LEU A 118 0.78 -2.32 -11.06
C LEU A 118 1.43 -1.75 -12.33
N MET A 119 2.58 -2.26 -12.76
CA MET A 119 3.19 -1.85 -14.04
C MET A 119 2.30 -2.14 -15.26
N LYS A 120 1.30 -3.01 -15.15
CA LYS A 120 0.31 -3.30 -16.21
C LYS A 120 -0.99 -2.53 -16.02
N ASP A 121 -1.15 -1.85 -14.89
CA ASP A 121 -2.32 -1.07 -14.57
C ASP A 121 -2.24 0.33 -15.23
N PRO A 122 -3.28 0.80 -15.94
CA PRO A 122 -3.25 2.08 -16.64
C PRO A 122 -3.07 3.30 -15.71
N GLU A 123 -3.65 3.27 -14.50
CA GLU A 123 -3.56 4.40 -13.57
C GLU A 123 -2.12 4.51 -13.04
N TYR A 124 -1.53 3.37 -12.65
CA TYR A 124 -0.14 3.33 -12.22
C TYR A 124 0.84 3.70 -13.34
N GLN A 125 0.58 3.27 -14.58
CA GLN A 125 1.37 3.70 -15.74
C GLN A 125 1.27 5.22 -15.95
N GLY A 126 0.09 5.83 -15.79
CA GLY A 126 -0.08 7.28 -15.88
C GLY A 126 0.75 8.03 -14.83
N MET A 127 0.76 7.54 -13.58
CA MET A 127 1.63 8.08 -12.54
C MET A 127 3.12 7.91 -12.90
N MET A 128 3.52 6.76 -13.43
CA MET A 128 4.90 6.51 -13.85
C MET A 128 5.33 7.44 -14.99
N ILE A 129 4.48 7.68 -15.97
CA ILE A 129 4.75 8.64 -17.06
C ILE A 129 4.97 10.04 -16.49
N THR A 130 4.16 10.45 -15.52
CA THR A 130 4.31 11.75 -14.85
C THR A 130 5.68 11.86 -14.16
N VAL A 131 6.13 10.78 -13.50
CA VAL A 131 7.48 10.72 -12.89
C VAL A 131 8.57 10.82 -13.95
N LEU A 132 8.39 10.17 -15.11
CA LEU A 132 9.34 10.20 -16.22
C LEU A 132 9.38 11.54 -16.98
N GLN A 133 8.38 12.40 -16.82
CA GLN A 133 8.33 13.73 -17.43
C GLN A 133 9.05 14.81 -16.59
N ASN A 134 9.87 14.41 -15.61
CA ASN A 134 10.64 15.36 -14.85
C ASN A 134 11.82 15.95 -15.67
N PRO A 135 12.35 17.12 -15.32
CA PRO A 135 13.42 17.77 -16.08
C PRO A 135 14.72 16.96 -16.19
N GLU A 136 15.07 16.17 -15.17
CA GLU A 136 16.29 15.33 -15.17
C GLU A 136 16.18 14.19 -16.20
N MET A 137 14.99 13.61 -16.32
CA MET A 137 14.68 12.61 -17.34
C MET A 137 14.64 13.23 -18.74
N GLU A 138 14.11 14.45 -18.87
CA GLU A 138 14.16 15.20 -20.14
C GLU A 138 15.60 15.43 -20.59
N ASP A 139 16.47 15.90 -19.70
CA ASP A 139 17.89 16.10 -19.98
C ASP A 139 18.58 14.79 -20.40
N THR A 140 18.27 13.69 -19.70
CA THR A 140 18.78 12.35 -20.05
C THR A 140 18.32 11.93 -21.46
N VAL A 141 17.05 12.16 -21.80
CA VAL A 141 16.53 11.86 -23.14
C VAL A 141 17.20 12.73 -24.19
N LEU A 142 17.41 14.02 -23.91
CA LEU A 142 18.11 14.93 -24.82
C LEU A 142 19.57 14.53 -25.03
N GLU A 143 20.25 14.02 -24.01
CA GLU A 143 21.59 13.46 -24.13
C GLU A 143 21.61 12.22 -25.03
N VAL A 144 20.66 11.30 -24.85
CA VAL A 144 20.49 10.13 -25.73
C VAL A 144 20.23 10.56 -27.18
N MET A 145 19.42 11.58 -27.41
CA MET A 145 19.18 12.11 -28.77
C MET A 145 20.43 12.76 -29.38
N LYS A 146 21.35 13.28 -28.56
CA LYS A 146 22.63 13.85 -29.03
C LYS A 146 23.70 12.77 -29.24
N SER A 147 23.47 11.54 -28.78
CA SER A 147 24.41 10.42 -28.90
C SER A 147 24.76 10.10 -30.36
N LYS A 148 25.93 9.49 -30.56
CA LYS A 148 26.41 9.12 -31.90
C LYS A 148 25.50 8.08 -32.55
N GLU A 149 25.00 7.15 -31.75
CA GLU A 149 24.13 6.05 -32.13
C GLU A 149 22.80 6.60 -32.68
N TYR A 150 22.18 7.53 -31.94
CA TYR A 150 20.95 8.17 -32.40
C TYR A 150 21.17 9.05 -33.63
N ARG A 151 22.28 9.81 -33.69
CA ARG A 151 22.64 10.59 -34.88
C ARG A 151 22.79 9.72 -36.12
N GLN A 152 23.35 8.52 -36.00
CA GLN A 152 23.47 7.60 -37.14
C GLN A 152 22.09 7.16 -37.64
N GLN A 153 21.16 6.84 -36.74
CA GLN A 153 19.77 6.54 -37.13
C GLN A 153 19.11 7.73 -37.81
N VAL A 154 19.29 8.94 -37.27
CA VAL A 154 18.77 10.18 -37.88
C VAL A 154 19.36 10.42 -39.26
N MET A 155 20.66 10.20 -39.48
CA MET A 155 21.27 10.32 -40.80
C MET A 155 20.69 9.33 -41.80
N THR A 156 20.43 8.09 -41.39
CA THR A 156 19.77 7.09 -42.24
C THR A 156 18.36 7.53 -42.61
N ILE A 157 17.54 7.93 -41.62
CA ILE A 157 16.18 8.42 -41.84
C ILE A 157 16.18 9.64 -42.78
N MET A 158 17.11 10.58 -42.60
CA MET A 158 17.25 11.74 -43.49
C MET A 158 17.63 11.32 -44.91
N SER A 159 18.55 10.37 -45.07
CA SER A 159 18.97 9.86 -46.39
C SER A 159 17.80 9.20 -47.11
N GLU A 160 17.05 8.33 -46.42
CA GLU A 160 15.83 7.70 -46.96
C GLU A 160 14.75 8.74 -47.30
N ALA A 161 14.59 9.77 -46.45
CA ALA A 161 13.65 10.86 -46.72
C ALA A 161 14.03 11.63 -47.98
N PHE A 162 15.31 11.92 -48.20
CA PHE A 162 15.80 12.60 -49.41
C PHE A 162 15.59 11.78 -50.68
N GLU A 163 15.77 10.45 -50.60
CA GLU A 163 15.50 9.53 -51.70
C GLU A 163 14.01 9.36 -52.00
N SER A 164 13.13 9.82 -51.09
CA SER A 164 11.70 9.72 -51.33
C SER A 164 11.26 10.58 -52.54
N PRO A 165 10.37 10.07 -53.41
CA PRO A 165 9.89 10.81 -54.57
C PRO A 165 9.26 12.16 -54.22
N TYR A 166 8.62 12.25 -53.05
CA TYR A 166 8.03 13.49 -52.55
C TYR A 166 9.09 14.56 -52.27
N PHE A 167 10.15 14.22 -51.53
CA PHE A 167 11.24 15.16 -51.24
C PHE A 167 12.05 15.48 -52.50
N THR A 168 12.32 14.49 -53.35
CA THR A 168 13.01 14.71 -54.62
C THR A 168 12.23 15.68 -55.52
N ALA A 169 10.90 15.53 -55.60
CA ALA A 169 10.05 16.48 -56.32
C ALA A 169 10.08 17.89 -55.71
N LYS A 170 10.01 17.99 -54.37
CA LYS A 170 10.09 19.28 -53.67
C LYS A 170 11.43 19.98 -53.85
N ILE A 171 12.53 19.23 -53.79
CA ILE A 171 13.87 19.76 -54.07
C ILE A 171 13.97 20.20 -55.53
N SER A 172 13.43 19.43 -56.46
CA SER A 172 13.43 19.80 -57.87
C SER A 172 12.62 21.07 -58.15
N GLU A 173 11.47 21.24 -57.47
CA GLU A 173 10.65 22.46 -57.51
C GLU A 173 11.41 23.67 -56.97
N ILE A 174 12.08 23.53 -55.81
CA ILE A 174 12.90 24.58 -55.22
C ILE A 174 14.06 24.97 -56.14
N LEU A 175 14.79 23.98 -56.67
CA LEU A 175 15.92 24.22 -57.58
C LEU A 175 15.46 24.93 -58.87
N SER A 176 14.31 24.55 -59.41
CA SER A 176 13.71 25.20 -60.57
C SER A 176 13.35 26.66 -60.26
N GLY A 177 12.74 26.93 -59.10
CA GLY A 177 12.42 28.30 -58.68
C GLY A 177 13.66 29.17 -58.39
N VAL A 178 14.76 28.59 -57.90
CA VAL A 178 16.04 29.29 -57.73
C VAL A 178 16.66 29.60 -59.09
N ALA A 179 16.65 28.63 -60.02
CA ALA A 179 17.17 28.82 -61.37
C ALA A 179 16.39 29.91 -62.13
N GLU A 180 15.06 29.92 -62.05
CA GLU A 180 14.23 30.99 -62.63
C GLU A 180 14.58 32.37 -62.05
N LYS A 181 14.79 32.47 -60.73
CA LYS A 181 15.20 33.74 -60.09
C LYS A 181 16.60 34.18 -60.51
N GLN A 182 17.54 33.25 -60.70
CA GLN A 182 18.88 33.57 -61.18
C GLN A 182 18.90 33.97 -62.65
N MET A 183 18.11 33.32 -63.50
CA MET A 183 17.95 33.70 -64.92
C MET A 183 17.32 35.09 -65.05
N LYS A 184 16.30 35.40 -64.23
CA LYS A 184 15.73 36.76 -64.15
C LYS A 184 16.73 37.81 -63.66
N LYS A 185 17.76 37.43 -62.90
CA LYS A 185 18.84 38.35 -62.48
C LYS A 185 20.00 38.49 -63.48
N GLN A 186 20.13 37.57 -64.44
CA GLN A 186 21.17 37.61 -65.48
C GLN A 186 20.70 38.27 -66.79
N ASP A 187 19.41 38.58 -66.92
CA ASP A 187 18.89 39.39 -68.02
C ASP A 187 19.09 40.88 -67.70
N PRO A 188 19.92 41.64 -68.47
CA PRO A 188 20.17 43.06 -68.21
C PRO A 188 18.90 43.91 -68.19
N ALA A 189 17.82 43.45 -68.83
CA ALA A 189 16.54 44.15 -68.89
C ALA A 189 15.70 44.03 -67.60
N ALA A 190 15.91 43.01 -66.77
CA ALA A 190 15.15 42.79 -65.53
C ALA A 190 15.79 43.45 -64.30
N ALA A 191 17.10 43.76 -64.36
CA ALA A 191 17.77 44.56 -63.33
C ALA A 191 17.27 46.02 -63.30
N GLU A 192 16.79 46.56 -64.43
CA GLU A 192 16.20 47.90 -64.52
C GLU A 192 14.76 47.96 -63.95
N GLU A 193 14.00 46.85 -63.95
CA GLU A 193 12.66 46.80 -63.33
C GLU A 193 12.71 46.64 -61.80
N GLU A 194 13.69 45.92 -61.25
CA GLU A 194 13.89 45.85 -59.78
C GLU A 194 14.42 47.19 -59.21
N GLN A 195 15.24 47.94 -59.96
CA GLN A 195 15.63 49.30 -59.56
C GLN A 195 14.47 50.31 -59.62
N LYS A 196 13.57 50.22 -60.61
CA LYS A 196 12.38 51.09 -60.68
C LYS A 196 11.36 50.80 -59.57
N LYS A 197 11.20 49.55 -59.14
CA LYS A 197 10.32 49.21 -58.01
C LYS A 197 10.88 49.65 -56.65
N GLN A 198 12.21 49.68 -56.47
CA GLN A 198 12.82 50.23 -55.25
C GLN A 198 12.75 51.76 -55.16
N GLU A 199 12.68 52.48 -56.29
CA GLU A 199 12.46 53.93 -56.30
C GLU A 199 10.97 54.31 -56.08
N GLU A 200 10.01 53.49 -56.49
CA GLU A 200 8.57 53.72 -56.19
C GLU A 200 8.20 53.47 -54.72
N ASP A 201 8.82 52.51 -54.04
CA ASP A 201 8.57 52.25 -52.61
C ASP A 201 9.18 53.34 -51.69
N GLN A 202 10.24 54.04 -52.11
CA GLN A 202 10.78 55.18 -51.35
C GLN A 202 10.01 56.49 -51.55
N GLN A 203 9.14 56.60 -52.55
CA GLN A 203 8.27 57.77 -52.73
C GLN A 203 6.91 57.67 -52.00
N GLN A 204 6.52 56.48 -51.55
CA GLN A 204 5.30 56.33 -50.73
C GLN A 204 5.50 56.60 -49.24
N GLU A 205 6.74 56.58 -48.72
CA GLU A 205 7.01 56.86 -47.30
C GLU A 205 7.38 58.32 -46.99
N GLY A 206 7.50 59.20 -48.00
CA GLY A 206 7.83 60.61 -47.83
C GLY A 206 6.65 61.59 -47.81
N GLY A 207 5.43 61.09 -48.00
CA GLY A 207 4.26 61.91 -48.38
C GLY A 207 3.17 62.08 -47.33
N ASN A 208 3.43 61.95 -46.04
CA ASN A 208 2.41 62.29 -45.03
C ASN A 208 2.99 62.73 -43.68
N SER A 209 3.56 63.93 -43.63
CA SER A 209 3.64 64.67 -42.37
C SER A 209 3.45 66.16 -42.63
N GLY A 210 2.19 66.52 -42.82
CA GLY A 210 1.73 67.89 -43.03
C GLY A 210 0.42 68.14 -42.28
N GLY A 211 0.55 68.55 -41.02
CA GLY A 211 -0.34 69.58 -40.44
C GLY A 211 -1.52 69.14 -39.56
N GLY A 212 -1.48 69.66 -38.33
CA GLY A 212 -2.64 69.89 -37.45
C GLY A 212 -2.86 68.80 -36.41
N GLY A 213 -2.83 69.02 -35.10
CA GLY A 213 -2.96 70.25 -34.34
C GLY A 213 -3.93 69.98 -33.17
N GLY A 214 -3.48 70.23 -31.95
CA GLY A 214 -4.36 70.58 -30.83
C GLY A 214 -5.03 69.45 -30.03
N GLN A 215 -4.54 69.32 -28.79
CA GLN A 215 -5.31 69.66 -27.58
C GLN A 215 -5.83 68.53 -26.66
N GLN A 216 -5.34 68.65 -25.42
CA GLN A 216 -5.98 68.41 -24.11
C GLN A 216 -6.06 67.00 -23.48
N SER A 217 -5.38 66.92 -22.33
CA SER A 217 -5.93 66.60 -20.99
C SER A 217 -6.42 65.17 -20.79
N GLY A 218 -5.82 64.36 -19.92
CA GLY A 218 -5.66 64.65 -18.50
C GLY A 218 -6.59 63.71 -17.73
N GLY A 219 -5.99 62.77 -16.99
CA GLY A 219 -6.65 61.69 -16.26
C GLY A 219 -5.66 60.57 -16.01
#